data_AF-A0A7U9SSR7-F1
#
_entry.id   AF-A0A7U9SSR7-F1
#
_cell.length_a   1.000
_cell.length_b   1.000
_cell.length_c   1.000
_cell.angle_alpha   90.00
_cell.angle_beta   90.00
_cell.angle_gamma   90.00
#
_symmetry.space_group_name_H-M   'P 1'
#
loop_
_entity.id
_entity.type
_entity.pdbx_description
1 polymer ?
#
loop_
_entity_poly.entity_id
_entity_poly.type
_entity_poly.pdbx_seq_one_letter_code
_entity_poly.pdbx_strand_id
1 'polypeptide(L)'
;MPKYSELPAFREQDFITEADGDMLHREARALAIRRIEESARAEEDFKEVIRWWDKLDANRERKERDHETGRSAVPLEWGADELYLSNKPSYDMILRRLTLAGDFLDFIFDRPETIHELVTDTDLSKILKELKPHLKNMLYYLFLRDYSTLEYAESIRQSDRNIRGIRETALKKIRKLYSGILAYRKQNNLPMTLDEKYFLDNGVRKKRKTKQTKTSNVNVP
;
A
#
# COMPACT_ATOMS: atom_id res chain seq x y z
N MET A 1 -19.66 -18.19 13.64
CA MET A 1 -20.79 -18.51 14.53
C MET A 1 -21.60 -17.25 14.77
N PRO A 2 -22.93 -17.34 14.91
CA PRO A 2 -23.76 -16.19 15.27
C PRO A 2 -23.34 -15.63 16.63
N LYS A 3 -23.41 -14.30 16.78
CA LYS A 3 -23.10 -13.63 18.05
C LYS A 3 -24.13 -14.08 19.10
N TYR A 4 -23.66 -14.48 20.29
CA TYR A 4 -24.51 -14.93 21.41
C TYR A 4 -25.29 -16.24 21.18
N SER A 5 -24.77 -17.14 20.34
CA SER A 5 -25.36 -18.47 20.11
C SER A 5 -25.52 -19.33 21.38
N GLU A 6 -24.82 -18.97 22.46
CA GLU A 6 -24.86 -19.64 23.76
C GLU A 6 -26.03 -19.24 24.66
N LEU A 7 -26.71 -18.12 24.38
CA LEU A 7 -27.81 -17.64 25.23
C LEU A 7 -29.02 -18.60 25.30
N PRO A 8 -29.42 -19.29 24.21
CA PRO A 8 -30.47 -20.31 24.30
C PRO A 8 -30.11 -21.43 25.27
N ALA A 9 -28.87 -21.93 25.22
CA ALA A 9 -28.38 -22.97 26.12
C ALA A 9 -28.39 -22.53 27.59
N PHE A 10 -28.06 -21.26 27.87
CA PHE A 10 -28.16 -20.71 29.23
C PHE A 10 -29.59 -20.57 29.74
N ARG A 11 -30.58 -20.39 28.85
CA ARG A 11 -32.01 -20.40 29.23
C ARG A 11 -32.51 -21.81 29.49
N GLU A 12 -32.07 -22.79 28.69
CA GLU A 12 -32.41 -24.20 28.90
C GLU A 12 -31.86 -24.76 30.23
N GLN A 13 -30.76 -24.19 30.72
CA GLN A 13 -30.10 -24.57 31.97
C GLN A 13 -30.50 -23.67 33.16
N ASP A 14 -31.55 -22.86 33.03
CA ASP A 14 -32.07 -21.94 34.05
C ASP A 14 -31.06 -20.88 34.58
N PHE A 15 -29.93 -20.68 33.90
CA PHE A 15 -28.96 -19.64 34.25
C PHE A 15 -29.42 -18.24 33.85
N ILE A 16 -30.38 -18.13 32.94
CA ILE A 16 -31.05 -16.87 32.55
C ILE A 16 -32.56 -17.11 32.56
N THR A 17 -33.29 -16.30 33.31
CA THR A 17 -34.74 -16.45 33.48
C THR A 17 -35.53 -15.39 32.69
N GLU A 18 -36.85 -15.51 32.61
CA GLU A 18 -37.69 -14.48 31.96
C GLU A 18 -37.67 -13.12 32.68
N ALA A 19 -37.44 -13.13 34.01
CA ALA A 19 -37.27 -11.91 34.81
C ALA A 19 -35.98 -11.14 34.46
N ASP A 20 -35.00 -11.82 33.88
CA ASP A 20 -33.74 -11.27 33.38
C ASP A 20 -33.88 -10.70 31.94
N GLY A 21 -35.10 -10.68 31.39
CA GLY A 21 -35.40 -10.40 29.99
C GLY A 21 -35.03 -8.99 29.48
N ASP A 22 -34.94 -8.01 30.37
CA ASP A 22 -34.61 -6.62 30.04
C ASP A 22 -33.08 -6.38 29.90
N MET A 23 -32.23 -7.36 30.23
CA MET A 23 -30.78 -7.19 30.14
C MET A 23 -30.26 -7.24 28.71
N LEU A 24 -29.23 -6.42 28.43
CA LEU A 24 -28.47 -6.55 27.19
C LEU A 24 -27.84 -7.95 27.12
N HIS A 25 -27.73 -8.53 25.91
CA HIS A 25 -27.15 -9.87 25.71
C HIS A 25 -25.76 -10.07 26.34
N ARG A 26 -24.96 -9.00 26.47
CA ARG A 26 -23.66 -9.02 27.17
C ARG A 26 -23.81 -9.19 28.69
N GLU A 27 -24.80 -8.54 29.29
CA GLU A 27 -25.08 -8.54 30.72
C GLU A 27 -25.70 -9.87 31.11
N ALA A 28 -26.67 -10.36 30.32
CA ALA A 28 -27.24 -11.69 30.49
C ALA A 28 -26.19 -12.81 30.42
N ARG A 29 -25.22 -12.70 29.50
CA ARG A 29 -24.09 -13.64 29.41
C ARG A 29 -23.16 -13.54 30.63
N ALA A 30 -22.82 -12.34 31.09
CA ALA A 30 -21.96 -12.16 32.26
C ALA A 30 -22.62 -12.70 33.53
N LEU A 31 -23.94 -12.47 33.67
CA LEU A 31 -24.74 -13.00 34.77
C LEU A 31 -24.81 -14.53 34.74
N ALA A 32 -25.02 -15.13 33.57
CA ALA A 32 -25.04 -16.59 33.41
C ALA A 32 -23.71 -17.23 33.82
N ILE A 33 -22.58 -16.67 33.36
CA ILE A 33 -21.24 -17.16 33.72
C ILE A 33 -21.00 -17.05 35.22
N ARG A 34 -21.42 -15.94 35.84
CA ARG A 34 -21.35 -15.76 37.29
C ARG A 34 -22.21 -16.78 38.05
N ARG A 35 -23.42 -17.08 37.57
CA ARG A 35 -24.29 -18.10 38.18
C ARG A 35 -23.70 -19.50 38.05
N ILE A 36 -23.07 -19.82 36.92
CA ILE A 36 -22.33 -21.07 36.71
C ILE A 36 -21.21 -21.20 37.75
N GLU A 37 -20.42 -20.14 37.97
CA GLU A 37 -19.38 -20.09 39.02
C GLU A 37 -19.96 -20.27 40.43
N GLU A 38 -21.04 -19.54 40.76
CA GLU A 38 -21.67 -19.58 42.07
C GLU A 38 -22.34 -20.94 42.36
N SER A 39 -22.78 -21.65 41.31
CA SER A 39 -23.42 -22.97 41.40
C SER A 39 -22.45 -24.15 41.39
N ALA A 40 -21.18 -23.95 41.05
CA ALA A 40 -20.20 -25.04 40.94
C ALA A 40 -19.95 -25.73 42.28
N ARG A 41 -20.20 -27.04 42.36
CA ARG A 41 -20.01 -27.85 43.59
C ARG A 41 -19.24 -29.15 43.33
N ALA A 42 -19.20 -29.63 42.10
CA ALA A 42 -18.47 -30.83 41.69
C ALA A 42 -17.25 -30.49 40.81
N GLU A 43 -16.31 -31.43 40.69
CA GLU A 43 -15.12 -31.29 39.83
C GLU A 43 -15.50 -31.04 38.36
N GLU A 44 -16.61 -31.62 37.90
CA GLU A 44 -17.14 -31.46 36.55
C GLU A 44 -17.63 -30.01 36.31
N ASP A 45 -18.29 -29.40 37.29
CA ASP A 45 -18.75 -28.01 37.21
C ASP A 45 -17.57 -27.04 37.11
N PHE A 46 -16.49 -27.28 37.87
CA PHE A 46 -15.28 -26.46 37.80
C PHE A 46 -14.58 -26.56 36.44
N LYS A 47 -14.60 -27.73 35.78
CA LYS A 47 -14.09 -27.88 34.40
C LYS A 47 -14.90 -27.05 33.42
N GLU A 48 -16.22 -26.95 33.60
CA GLU A 48 -17.07 -26.10 32.78
C GLU A 48 -16.80 -24.61 33.00
N VAL A 49 -16.61 -24.19 34.26
CA VAL A 49 -16.21 -22.81 34.60
C VAL A 49 -14.89 -22.46 33.89
N ILE A 50 -13.86 -23.29 34.02
CA ILE A 50 -12.56 -23.07 33.37
C ILE A 50 -12.70 -22.93 31.85
N ARG A 51 -13.49 -23.81 31.20
CA ARG A 51 -13.76 -23.75 29.75
C ARG A 51 -14.36 -22.40 29.34
N TRP A 52 -15.25 -21.82 30.16
CA TRP A 52 -15.85 -20.51 29.90
C TRP A 52 -14.85 -19.36 30.08
N TRP A 53 -13.99 -19.44 31.09
CA TRP A 53 -12.91 -18.47 31.32
C TRP A 53 -11.89 -18.49 30.19
N ASP A 54 -11.40 -19.66 29.76
CA ASP A 54 -10.47 -19.79 28.64
C ASP A 54 -11.07 -19.21 27.34
N LYS A 55 -12.37 -19.42 27.12
CA LYS A 55 -13.08 -18.84 25.98
C LYS A 55 -13.21 -17.33 26.08
N LEU A 56 -13.40 -16.76 27.27
CA LEU A 56 -13.43 -15.31 27.46
C LEU A 56 -12.04 -14.70 27.30
N ASP A 57 -11.02 -15.38 27.79
CA ASP A 57 -9.63 -14.92 27.73
C ASP A 57 -9.10 -14.97 26.29
N ALA A 58 -9.32 -16.05 25.55
CA ALA A 58 -8.99 -16.11 24.12
C ALA A 58 -9.73 -15.04 23.28
N ASN A 59 -10.95 -14.67 23.69
CA ASN A 59 -11.69 -13.57 23.05
C ASN A 59 -11.13 -12.19 23.42
N ARG A 60 -10.58 -12.03 24.64
CA ARG A 60 -9.90 -10.83 25.10
C ARG A 60 -8.56 -10.69 24.40
N GLU A 61 -7.71 -11.72 24.39
CA GLU A 61 -6.43 -11.74 23.68
C GLU A 61 -6.59 -11.49 22.18
N ARG A 62 -7.64 -12.03 21.55
CA ARG A 62 -7.94 -11.73 20.15
C ARG A 62 -8.32 -10.27 19.94
N LYS A 63 -9.14 -9.69 20.82
CA LYS A 63 -9.46 -8.25 20.75
C LYS A 63 -8.22 -7.39 21.03
N GLU A 64 -7.37 -7.78 21.96
CA GLU A 64 -6.12 -7.10 22.28
C GLU A 64 -5.16 -7.18 21.07
N ARG A 65 -4.99 -8.36 20.44
CA ARG A 65 -4.22 -8.51 19.20
C ARG A 65 -4.80 -7.73 18.02
N ASP A 66 -6.12 -7.70 17.85
CA ASP A 66 -6.79 -6.90 16.82
C ASP A 66 -6.61 -5.39 17.11
N HIS A 67 -6.46 -5.00 18.37
CA HIS A 67 -6.17 -3.63 18.78
C HIS A 67 -4.67 -3.28 18.77
N GLU A 68 -3.78 -4.26 18.80
CA GLU A 68 -2.33 -4.11 18.65
C GLU A 68 -1.90 -4.10 17.18
N THR A 69 -2.57 -4.89 16.34
CA THR A 69 -2.34 -4.95 14.90
C THR A 69 -2.92 -3.70 14.23
N GLY A 70 -2.16 -2.59 14.24
CA GLY A 70 -2.50 -1.38 13.49
C GLY A 70 -2.44 -0.06 14.26
N ARG A 71 -1.86 0.00 15.47
CA ARG A 71 -1.69 1.28 16.18
C ARG A 71 -0.39 1.99 15.80
N SER A 72 -0.52 2.98 14.92
CA SER A 72 0.29 4.21 14.95
C SER A 72 -0.13 5.05 16.18
N ALA A 73 0.78 5.87 16.72
CA ALA A 73 0.53 6.71 17.89
C ALA A 73 -0.55 7.80 17.67
N VAL A 74 -1.04 7.98 16.44
CA VAL A 74 -1.97 9.05 16.06
C VAL A 74 -3.33 8.47 15.58
N PRO A 75 -4.46 8.74 16.28
CA PRO A 75 -5.78 8.18 15.96
C PRO A 75 -6.37 8.50 14.58
N LEU A 76 -5.86 9.52 13.87
CA LEU A 76 -6.32 9.92 12.53
C LEU A 76 -5.75 9.06 11.39
N GLU A 77 -4.79 8.18 11.67
CA GLU A 77 -4.16 7.28 10.69
C GLU A 77 -4.77 5.88 10.69
N TRP A 78 -5.86 5.67 11.44
CA TRP A 78 -6.57 4.40 11.51
C TRP A 78 -7.13 4.04 10.12
N GLY A 79 -6.54 3.05 9.44
CA GLY A 79 -7.00 2.56 8.15
C GLY A 79 -6.40 3.26 6.92
N ALA A 80 -5.41 4.14 7.07
CA ALA A 80 -4.66 4.68 5.92
C ALA A 80 -3.73 3.63 5.26
N ASP A 81 -3.61 2.46 5.88
CA ASP A 81 -2.69 1.40 5.49
C ASP A 81 -3.37 0.17 4.88
N GLU A 82 -4.62 0.32 4.40
CA GLU A 82 -5.07 -0.53 3.31
C GLU A 82 -4.20 -0.19 2.11
N LEU A 83 -3.21 -1.05 1.86
CA LEU A 83 -2.44 -1.15 0.62
C LEU A 83 -3.42 -1.03 -0.56
N TYR A 84 -3.62 0.20 -1.03
CA TYR A 84 -4.38 0.50 -2.22
C TYR A 84 -3.67 -0.24 -3.35
N LEU A 85 -4.15 -1.43 -3.69
CA LEU A 85 -3.76 -2.19 -4.87
C LEU A 85 -4.31 -1.45 -6.09
N SER A 86 -3.84 -0.22 -6.31
CA SER A 86 -3.96 0.42 -7.60
C SER A 86 -3.28 -0.49 -8.62
N ASN A 87 -3.78 -0.52 -9.85
CA ASN A 87 -3.13 -1.26 -10.95
C ASN A 87 -1.69 -0.76 -11.25
N LYS A 88 -1.20 0.24 -10.51
CA LYS A 88 0.14 0.80 -10.61
C LYS A 88 0.56 1.36 -9.22
N PRO A 89 1.32 0.59 -8.42
CA PRO A 89 1.68 1.03 -7.06
C PRO A 89 2.41 2.37 -7.11
N SER A 90 2.11 3.26 -6.14
CA SER A 90 2.86 4.51 -6.02
C SER A 90 4.30 4.21 -5.61
N TYR A 91 5.22 5.12 -5.94
CA TYR A 91 6.62 4.96 -5.53
C TYR A 91 6.78 4.83 -4.01
N ASP A 92 6.01 5.60 -3.23
CA ASP A 92 6.05 5.53 -1.76
C ASP A 92 5.65 4.14 -1.23
N MET A 93 4.68 3.48 -1.88
CA MET A 93 4.32 2.09 -1.55
C MET A 93 5.46 1.11 -1.87
N ILE A 94 6.14 1.29 -3.00
CA ILE A 94 7.29 0.47 -3.39
C ILE A 94 8.41 0.64 -2.36
N LEU A 95 8.75 1.88 -2.02
CA LEU A 95 9.80 2.21 -1.08
C LEU A 95 9.54 1.63 0.31
N ARG A 96 8.29 1.74 0.78
CA ARG A 96 7.86 1.14 2.05
C ARG A 96 7.99 -0.38 2.03
N ARG A 97 7.60 -1.02 0.93
CA ARG A 97 7.72 -2.48 0.76
C ARG A 97 9.18 -2.93 0.79
N LEU A 98 10.08 -2.21 0.11
CA LEU A 98 11.53 -2.49 0.14
C LEU A 98 12.07 -2.36 1.57
N THR A 99 11.69 -1.29 2.26
CA THR A 99 12.09 -1.05 3.66
C THR A 99 11.63 -2.18 4.58
N LEU A 100 10.39 -2.65 4.46
CA LEU A 100 9.87 -3.80 5.23
C LEU A 100 10.56 -5.12 4.88
N ALA A 101 11.04 -5.27 3.64
CA ALA A 101 11.83 -6.42 3.22
C ALA A 101 13.31 -6.33 3.68
N GLY A 102 13.71 -5.23 4.33
CA GLY A 102 15.10 -4.99 4.75
C GLY A 102 16.01 -4.48 3.63
N ASP A 103 15.45 -4.06 2.49
CA ASP A 103 16.19 -3.41 1.42
C ASP A 103 16.06 -1.89 1.54
N PHE A 104 17.15 -1.24 1.95
CA PHE A 104 17.18 0.18 2.27
C PHE A 104 17.90 1.02 1.22
N LEU A 105 18.43 0.42 0.15
CA LEU A 105 19.28 1.15 -0.81
C LEU A 105 18.51 2.32 -1.44
N ASP A 106 17.33 2.05 -1.98
CA ASP A 106 16.49 3.08 -2.60
C ASP A 106 16.11 4.16 -1.60
N PHE A 107 15.87 3.80 -0.33
CA PHE A 107 15.55 4.74 0.74
C PHE A 107 16.71 5.69 1.06
N ILE A 108 17.95 5.19 1.10
CA ILE A 108 19.15 6.00 1.36
C ILE A 108 19.37 7.05 0.25
N PHE A 109 19.06 6.67 -0.98
CA PHE A 109 19.26 7.50 -2.17
C PHE A 109 18.01 8.27 -2.62
N ASP A 110 16.95 8.25 -1.81
CA ASP A 110 15.64 8.83 -2.11
C ASP A 110 15.63 10.37 -2.02
N ARG A 111 16.48 11.01 -2.82
CA ARG A 111 16.71 12.45 -2.87
C ARG A 111 17.06 12.88 -4.30
N PRO A 112 16.75 14.12 -4.70
CA PRO A 112 17.03 14.59 -6.05
C PRO A 112 18.48 14.45 -6.50
N GLU A 113 19.45 14.75 -5.63
CA GLU A 113 20.87 14.78 -5.97
C GLU A 113 21.39 13.39 -6.39
N THR A 114 20.78 12.35 -5.81
CA THR A 114 21.15 10.93 -5.92
C THR A 114 20.20 10.14 -6.83
N ILE A 115 19.36 10.79 -7.63
CA ILE A 115 18.42 10.11 -8.55
C ILE A 115 19.09 9.10 -9.52
N HIS A 116 20.38 9.27 -9.79
CA HIS A 116 21.16 8.37 -10.62
C HIS A 116 21.45 7.01 -9.97
N GLU A 117 21.36 6.92 -8.65
CA GLU A 117 21.50 5.68 -7.88
C GLU A 117 20.19 4.86 -7.89
N LEU A 118 19.06 5.48 -8.24
CA LEU A 118 17.74 4.86 -8.31
C LEU A 118 17.44 4.22 -9.68
N VAL A 119 18.47 4.05 -10.52
CA VAL A 119 18.35 3.49 -11.87
C VAL A 119 19.30 2.32 -12.03
N THR A 120 18.77 1.20 -12.51
CA THR A 120 19.52 -0.05 -12.69
C THR A 120 20.44 -0.03 -13.91
N ASP A 121 20.11 0.73 -14.94
CA ASP A 121 20.93 0.88 -16.14
C ASP A 121 22.14 1.79 -15.87
N THR A 122 23.34 1.24 -16.05
CA THR A 122 24.60 1.92 -15.75
C THR A 122 24.85 3.15 -16.63
N ASP A 123 24.39 3.14 -17.87
CA ASP A 123 24.60 4.25 -18.80
C ASP A 123 23.62 5.39 -18.51
N LEU A 124 22.36 5.06 -18.21
CA LEU A 124 21.40 6.04 -17.72
C LEU A 124 21.83 6.62 -16.38
N SER A 125 22.34 5.80 -15.46
CA SER A 125 22.90 6.30 -14.19
C SER A 125 23.99 7.35 -14.44
N LYS A 126 24.96 7.08 -15.31
CA LYS A 126 26.00 8.06 -15.70
C LYS A 126 25.41 9.33 -16.33
N ILE A 127 24.44 9.20 -17.25
CA ILE A 127 23.78 10.35 -17.88
C ILE A 127 23.06 11.22 -16.83
N LEU A 128 22.33 10.58 -15.91
CA LEU A 128 21.60 11.27 -14.85
C LEU A 128 22.54 11.94 -13.85
N LYS A 129 23.68 11.31 -13.54
CA LYS A 129 24.70 11.85 -12.63
C LYS A 129 25.23 13.20 -13.10
N GLU A 130 25.44 13.36 -14.39
CA GLU A 130 25.94 14.59 -15.04
C GLU A 130 24.87 15.68 -15.27
N LEU A 131 23.61 15.43 -14.92
CA LEU A 131 22.56 16.45 -15.06
C LEU A 131 22.78 17.59 -14.06
N LYS A 132 22.41 18.80 -14.51
CA LYS A 132 22.35 19.99 -13.65
C LYS A 132 21.39 19.74 -12.47
N PRO A 133 21.66 20.27 -11.27
CA PRO A 133 20.83 20.03 -10.08
C PRO A 133 19.33 20.29 -10.29
N HIS A 134 18.96 21.41 -10.92
CA HIS A 134 17.55 21.72 -11.18
C HIS A 134 16.84 20.69 -12.09
N LEU A 135 17.56 20.05 -13.01
CA LEU A 135 17.00 18.99 -13.84
C LEU A 135 16.80 17.71 -13.05
N LYS A 136 17.73 17.38 -12.14
CA LYS A 136 17.57 16.24 -11.22
C LYS A 136 16.35 16.44 -10.31
N ASN A 137 16.19 17.64 -9.75
CA ASN A 137 15.01 18.01 -8.94
C ASN A 137 13.71 17.83 -9.73
N MET A 138 13.65 18.38 -10.94
CA MET A 138 12.48 18.24 -11.80
C MET A 138 12.17 16.77 -12.11
N LEU A 139 13.19 15.96 -12.45
CA LEU A 139 12.97 14.55 -12.75
C LEU A 139 12.47 13.78 -11.52
N TYR A 140 13.06 14.02 -10.36
CA TYR A 140 12.69 13.39 -9.11
C TYR A 140 11.22 13.65 -8.77
N TYR A 141 10.78 14.91 -8.72
CA TYR A 141 9.40 15.21 -8.35
C TYR A 141 8.40 14.76 -9.41
N LEU A 142 8.66 15.01 -10.69
CA LEU A 142 7.68 14.72 -11.75
C LEU A 142 7.56 13.23 -12.11
N PHE A 143 8.63 12.43 -11.97
CA PHE A 143 8.64 11.04 -12.42
C PHE A 143 8.68 10.03 -11.27
N LEU A 144 9.30 10.38 -10.14
CA LEU A 144 9.43 9.48 -9.01
C LEU A 144 8.36 9.73 -7.96
N ARG A 145 8.11 11.01 -7.61
CA ARG A 145 7.07 11.40 -6.64
C ARG A 145 5.70 11.68 -7.24
N ASP A 146 5.53 11.46 -8.54
CA ASP A 146 4.28 11.65 -9.27
C ASP A 146 3.66 13.06 -9.15
N TYR A 147 4.47 14.10 -8.92
CA TYR A 147 3.97 15.49 -8.90
C TYR A 147 3.43 15.86 -10.28
N SER A 148 2.31 16.58 -10.29
CA SER A 148 1.86 17.28 -11.48
C SER A 148 2.86 18.37 -11.87
N THR A 149 2.85 18.75 -13.15
CA THR A 149 3.71 19.85 -13.62
C THR A 149 3.35 21.18 -12.98
N LEU A 150 2.09 21.36 -12.55
CA LEU A 150 1.63 22.54 -11.85
C LEU A 150 2.19 22.60 -10.42
N GLU A 151 2.03 21.52 -9.64
CA GLU A 151 2.53 21.44 -8.25
C GLU A 151 4.04 21.69 -8.19
N TYR A 152 4.81 21.08 -9.08
CA TYR A 152 6.26 21.33 -9.14
C TYR A 152 6.58 22.77 -9.56
N ALA A 153 5.84 23.33 -10.52
CA ALA A 153 6.07 24.70 -10.97
C ALA A 153 5.83 25.72 -9.85
N GLU A 154 4.77 25.51 -9.05
CA GLU A 154 4.46 26.32 -7.87
C GLU A 154 5.57 26.22 -6.81
N SER A 155 6.09 25.01 -6.54
CA SER A 155 7.14 24.82 -5.52
C SER A 155 8.43 25.58 -5.84
N ILE A 156 8.74 25.80 -7.12
CA ILE A 156 9.92 26.55 -7.57
C ILE A 156 9.60 27.95 -8.13
N ARG A 157 8.35 28.42 -7.96
CA ARG A 157 7.86 29.74 -8.41
C ARG A 157 8.11 30.01 -9.90
N GLN A 158 7.85 29.02 -10.75
CA GLN A 158 7.91 29.13 -12.20
C GLN A 158 6.55 28.83 -12.84
N SER A 159 6.39 29.10 -14.13
CA SER A 159 5.15 28.75 -14.83
C SER A 159 5.12 27.28 -15.25
N ASP A 160 3.95 26.66 -15.20
CA ASP A 160 3.73 25.29 -15.70
C ASP A 160 4.20 25.12 -17.16
N ARG A 161 3.98 26.13 -18.02
CA ARG A 161 4.49 26.15 -19.39
C ARG A 161 6.01 26.05 -19.46
N ASN A 162 6.71 26.78 -18.60
CA ASN A 162 8.18 26.73 -18.55
C ASN A 162 8.66 25.34 -18.14
N ILE A 163 8.07 24.76 -17.09
CA ILE A 163 8.42 23.41 -16.62
C ILE A 163 8.22 22.36 -17.70
N ARG A 164 7.12 22.41 -18.46
CA ARG A 164 6.89 21.51 -19.60
C ARG A 164 7.97 21.66 -20.67
N GLY A 165 8.39 22.89 -20.98
CA GLY A 165 9.46 23.16 -21.94
C GLY A 165 10.83 22.63 -21.49
N ILE A 166 11.19 22.88 -20.23
CA ILE A 166 12.42 22.36 -19.61
C ILE A 166 12.41 20.83 -19.62
N ARG A 167 11.28 20.23 -19.22
CA ARG A 167 11.08 18.78 -19.20
C ARG A 167 11.31 18.15 -20.56
N GLU A 168 10.67 18.66 -21.61
CA GLU A 168 10.81 18.12 -22.96
C GLU A 168 12.26 18.24 -23.47
N THR A 169 12.90 19.37 -23.20
CA THR A 169 14.29 19.62 -23.59
C THR A 169 15.25 18.66 -22.87
N ALA A 170 15.06 18.46 -21.57
CA ALA A 170 15.87 17.56 -20.76
C ALA A 170 15.72 16.10 -21.24
N LEU A 171 14.48 15.63 -21.44
CA LEU A 171 14.21 14.28 -21.94
C LEU A 171 14.80 14.06 -23.32
N LYS A 172 14.69 15.04 -24.22
CA LYS A 172 15.29 14.97 -25.56
C LYS A 172 16.82 14.84 -25.47
N LYS A 173 17.46 15.57 -24.56
CA LYS A 173 18.91 15.48 -24.33
C LYS A 173 19.32 14.10 -23.78
N ILE A 174 18.62 13.60 -22.75
CA ILE A 174 18.87 12.28 -22.16
C ILE A 174 18.73 11.18 -23.22
N ARG A 175 17.63 11.19 -23.96
CA ARG A 175 17.37 10.23 -25.04
C ARG A 175 18.47 10.26 -26.11
N LYS A 176 18.90 11.46 -26.54
CA LYS A 176 19.98 11.60 -27.52
C LYS A 176 21.29 10.98 -27.04
N LEU A 177 21.68 11.23 -25.79
CA LEU A 177 22.89 10.67 -25.20
C LEU A 177 22.80 9.14 -25.13
N TYR A 178 21.69 8.62 -24.61
CA TYR A 178 21.47 7.19 -24.46
C TYR A 178 21.43 6.46 -25.81
N SER A 179 20.71 7.00 -26.80
CA SER A 179 20.70 6.48 -28.18
C SER A 179 22.11 6.43 -28.80
N GLY A 180 22.96 7.43 -28.50
CA GLY A 180 24.35 7.42 -28.96
C GLY A 180 25.16 6.26 -28.38
N ILE A 181 24.98 5.98 -27.09
CA ILE A 181 25.65 4.84 -26.42
C ILE A 181 25.16 3.51 -26.98
N LEU A 182 23.85 3.35 -27.18
CA LEU A 182 23.28 2.13 -27.77
C LEU A 182 23.71 1.94 -29.23
N ALA A 183 23.82 3.01 -30.01
CA ALA A 183 24.34 2.95 -31.37
C ALA A 183 25.80 2.48 -31.40
N TYR A 184 26.63 2.99 -30.48
CA TYR A 184 28.01 2.51 -30.30
C TYR A 184 28.04 1.02 -29.93
N ARG A 185 27.19 0.57 -28.99
CA ARG A 185 27.08 -0.85 -28.63
C ARG A 185 26.69 -1.72 -29.84
N LYS A 186 25.72 -1.28 -30.64
CA LYS A 186 25.29 -1.97 -31.87
C LYS A 186 26.41 -2.09 -32.90
N GLN A 187 27.20 -1.03 -33.11
CA GLN A 187 28.33 -1.02 -34.05
C GLN A 187 29.47 -1.95 -33.61
N ASN A 188 29.68 -2.11 -32.31
CA ASN A 188 30.77 -2.91 -31.73
C ASN A 188 30.31 -4.32 -31.30
N ASN A 189 29.12 -4.77 -31.71
CA ASN A 189 28.54 -6.07 -31.33
C ASN A 189 28.52 -6.31 -29.81
N LEU A 190 28.34 -5.25 -29.01
CA LEU A 190 28.21 -5.36 -27.56
C LEU A 190 26.81 -5.84 -27.16
N PRO A 191 26.66 -6.54 -26.02
CA PRO A 191 25.36 -6.98 -25.53
C PRO A 191 24.39 -5.82 -25.34
N MET A 192 23.13 -6.06 -25.69
CA MET A 192 22.01 -5.15 -25.43
C MET A 192 20.76 -5.93 -25.05
N THR A 193 19.98 -5.38 -24.13
CA THR A 193 18.68 -5.92 -23.73
C THR A 193 17.66 -5.79 -24.85
N LEU A 194 16.55 -6.54 -24.77
CA LEU A 194 15.45 -6.43 -25.74
C LEU A 194 14.84 -5.03 -25.74
N ASP A 195 14.74 -4.39 -24.58
CA ASP A 195 14.19 -3.04 -24.44
C ASP A 195 15.12 -1.97 -25.02
N GLU A 196 16.44 -2.12 -24.82
CA GLU A 196 17.45 -1.25 -25.44
C GLU A 196 17.40 -1.32 -26.96
N LYS A 197 17.37 -2.54 -27.53
CA LYS A 197 17.22 -2.76 -28.98
C LYS A 197 15.94 -2.12 -29.51
N TYR A 198 14.82 -2.36 -28.84
CA TYR A 198 13.54 -1.77 -29.21
C TYR A 198 13.59 -0.24 -29.19
N PHE A 199 14.15 0.35 -28.13
CA PHE A 199 14.25 1.80 -28.00
C PHE A 199 15.14 2.41 -29.09
N LEU A 200 16.24 1.76 -29.44
CA LEU A 200 17.13 2.22 -30.52
C LEU A 200 16.43 2.21 -31.88
N ASP A 201 15.66 1.16 -32.18
CA ASP A 201 15.02 1.00 -33.50
C ASP A 201 13.69 1.77 -33.61
N ASN A 202 12.93 1.93 -32.51
CA ASN A 202 11.55 2.46 -32.52
C ASN A 202 11.36 3.73 -31.68
N GLY A 203 12.34 4.12 -30.88
CA GLY A 203 12.23 5.21 -29.92
C GLY A 203 11.34 4.89 -28.71
N VAL A 204 10.76 5.95 -28.12
CA VAL A 204 9.93 5.85 -26.91
C VAL A 204 8.61 5.15 -27.22
N ARG A 205 8.24 4.15 -26.40
CA ARG A 205 6.95 3.47 -26.49
C ARG A 205 5.80 4.47 -26.34
N LYS A 206 4.92 4.53 -27.35
CA LYS A 206 3.69 5.33 -27.28
C LYS A 206 2.66 4.58 -26.44
N LYS A 207 1.96 5.28 -25.53
CA LYS A 207 0.82 4.69 -24.80
C LYS A 207 -0.18 4.11 -25.82
N ARG A 208 -0.53 2.82 -25.66
CA ARG A 208 -1.67 2.24 -26.39
C ARG A 208 -2.91 3.05 -26.02
N LYS A 209 -3.62 3.59 -27.01
CA LYS A 209 -4.93 4.20 -26.78
C LYS A 209 -5.86 3.07 -26.33
N THR A 210 -6.24 3.06 -25.06
CA THR A 210 -7.34 2.23 -24.57
C THR A 210 -8.58 2.66 -25.35
N LYS A 211 -9.12 1.77 -26.20
CA LYS A 211 -10.43 1.98 -26.80
C LYS A 211 -11.43 2.12 -25.65
N GLN A 212 -11.96 3.32 -25.43
CA GLN A 212 -13.17 3.47 -24.64
C GLN A 212 -14.25 2.67 -25.36
N THR A 213 -14.61 1.52 -24.81
CA THR A 213 -15.84 0.81 -25.19
C THR A 213 -16.98 1.75 -24.87
N LYS A 214 -17.53 2.41 -25.91
CA LYS A 214 -18.84 3.06 -25.83
C LYS A 214 -19.82 1.97 -25.42
N THR A 215 -20.33 2.04 -24.19
CA THR A 215 -21.53 1.29 -23.80
C THR A 215 -22.66 1.80 -24.68
N SER A 216 -22.99 1.04 -25.72
CA SER A 216 -24.21 1.20 -26.48
C SER A 216 -25.39 0.90 -25.54
N ASN A 217 -26.21 1.92 -25.26
CA ASN A 217 -27.52 1.76 -24.67
C ASN A 217 -28.30 0.73 -25.49
N VAL A 218 -28.58 -0.42 -24.88
CA VAL A 218 -29.56 -1.37 -25.39
C VAL A 218 -30.90 -0.91 -24.82
N ASN A 219 -31.71 -0.29 -25.68
CA ASN A 219 -33.14 -0.13 -25.43
C ASN A 219 -33.74 -1.53 -25.30
N VAL A 220 -34.36 -1.81 -24.16
CA VAL A 220 -35.23 -2.98 -23.99
C VAL A 220 -36.66 -2.51 -24.31
N PRO A 221 -37.41 -3.25 -25.14
CA PRO A 221 -38.80 -2.92 -25.50
C PRO A 221 -39.77 -2.99 -24.32
#